data_AF-A0A7C0X239-F1
#
_entry.id   AF-A0A7C0X239-F1
#
_cell.length_a   1.000
_cell.length_b   1.000
_cell.length_c   1.000
_cell.angle_alpha   90.00
_cell.angle_beta   90.00
_cell.angle_gamma   90.00
#
_symmetry.space_group_name_H-M   'P 1'
#
loop_
_entity.id
_entity.type
_entity.pdbx_description
1 polymer ?
#
loop_
_entity_poly.entity_id
_entity_poly.type
_entity_poly.pdbx_seq_one_letter_code
_entity_poly.pdbx_strand_id
1 'polypeptide(L)'
;MLRGAVSGTLAGGIVAFLPGVSSAIATLLARLLIREEHRPGSDEEFILSISGVNTANALFALIALYTIHRPRSGAMVAIEGIIDTSSWTRDTINLLLLIIVLVSFLAYLTTIQLGRVVPGLIQRINYTHLSLLILIMLSLLVLLSSGIFGIILFLTATVIGMIPSFAHIRRSHTMGVLLLPLICYFNGF
;
A
#
# COMPACT_ATOMS: atom_id res chain seq x y z
N MET A 1 -7.32 14.74 -12.94
CA MET A 1 -7.62 13.35 -13.40
C MET A 1 -6.48 12.71 -14.17
N LEU A 2 -6.18 13.09 -15.43
CA LEU A 2 -5.07 12.49 -16.20
C LEU A 2 -3.71 12.70 -15.51
N ARG A 3 -3.48 13.88 -14.91
CA ARG A 3 -2.28 14.18 -14.12
C ARG A 3 -2.16 13.27 -12.89
N GLY A 4 -3.24 13.11 -12.12
CA GLY A 4 -3.33 12.14 -11.01
C GLY A 4 -2.99 10.70 -11.38
N ALA A 5 -3.51 10.21 -12.51
CA ALA A 5 -3.23 8.86 -13.00
C ALA A 5 -1.77 8.70 -13.43
N VAL A 6 -1.23 9.64 -14.22
CA VAL A 6 0.16 9.58 -14.70
C VAL A 6 1.15 9.71 -13.56
N SER A 7 0.99 10.71 -12.70
CA SER A 7 1.87 10.92 -11.54
C SER A 7 1.77 9.77 -10.52
N GLY A 8 0.57 9.23 -10.29
CA GLY A 8 0.38 8.07 -9.42
C GLY A 8 1.05 6.82 -9.97
N THR A 9 0.93 6.56 -11.27
CA THR A 9 1.58 5.41 -11.92
C THR A 9 3.10 5.55 -11.89
N LEU A 10 3.63 6.74 -12.19
CA LEU A 10 5.07 7.02 -12.16
C LEU A 10 5.64 6.92 -10.73
N ALA A 11 4.97 7.53 -9.75
CA ALA A 11 5.39 7.46 -8.36
C ALA A 11 5.30 6.04 -7.81
N GLY A 12 4.23 5.30 -8.16
CA GLY A 12 4.07 3.89 -7.81
C GLY A 12 5.16 3.02 -8.43
N GLY A 13 5.56 3.31 -9.67
CA GLY A 13 6.68 2.62 -10.31
C GLY A 13 8.02 2.89 -9.65
N ILE A 14 8.35 4.14 -9.37
CA ILE A 14 9.58 4.50 -8.66
C ILE A 14 9.62 3.83 -7.28
N VAL A 15 8.53 3.92 -6.53
CA VAL A 15 8.45 3.37 -5.18
C VAL A 15 8.46 1.84 -5.14
N ALA A 16 7.90 1.16 -6.14
CA ALA A 16 7.90 -0.31 -6.16
C ALA A 16 9.32 -0.90 -6.22
N PHE A 17 10.31 -0.14 -6.69
CA PHE A 17 11.72 -0.53 -6.65
C PHE A 17 12.43 -0.15 -5.35
N LEU A 18 11.88 0.79 -4.56
CA LEU A 18 12.43 1.16 -3.26
C LEU A 18 11.97 0.16 -2.18
N PRO A 19 12.89 -0.53 -1.49
CA PRO A 19 12.52 -1.39 -0.36
C PRO A 19 11.84 -0.58 0.73
N GLY A 20 10.87 -1.19 1.42
CA GLY A 20 10.25 -0.61 2.61
C GLY A 20 9.40 0.64 2.38
N VAL A 21 9.21 1.07 1.12
CA VAL A 21 8.32 2.17 0.78
C VAL A 21 6.97 1.61 0.33
N SER A 22 5.90 1.95 1.07
CA SER A 22 4.53 1.49 0.78
C SER A 22 3.85 2.35 -0.28
N SER A 23 2.83 1.79 -0.95
CA SER A 23 1.91 2.53 -1.86
C SER A 23 1.36 3.82 -1.23
N ALA A 24 1.19 3.86 0.10
CA ALA A 24 0.77 5.07 0.80
C ALA A 24 1.80 6.22 0.67
N ILE A 25 3.10 5.90 0.75
CA ILE A 25 4.19 6.88 0.62
C ILE A 25 4.34 7.32 -0.84
N ALA A 26 4.24 6.38 -1.80
CA ALA A 26 4.20 6.70 -3.22
C ALA A 26 3.09 7.68 -3.57
N THR A 27 1.88 7.46 -3.05
CA THR A 27 0.73 8.35 -3.27
C THR A 27 0.99 9.73 -2.68
N LEU A 28 1.65 9.79 -1.52
CA LEU A 28 2.03 11.04 -0.88
C LEU A 28 3.08 11.80 -1.70
N LEU A 29 4.10 11.11 -2.21
CA LEU A 29 5.10 11.69 -3.11
C LEU A 29 4.48 12.15 -4.43
N ALA A 30 3.57 11.35 -5.02
CA ALA A 30 2.81 11.74 -6.20
C ALA A 30 2.05 13.04 -5.94
N ARG A 31 1.41 13.16 -4.78
CA ARG A 31 0.72 14.40 -4.37
C ARG A 31 1.65 15.57 -4.09
N LEU A 32 2.85 15.35 -3.55
CA LEU A 32 3.81 16.45 -3.40
C LEU A 32 4.28 16.98 -4.78
N LEU A 33 4.39 16.10 -5.78
CA LEU A 33 4.64 16.51 -7.17
C LEU A 33 3.41 17.19 -7.81
N ILE A 34 2.20 16.76 -7.49
CA ILE A 34 0.95 17.41 -7.91
C ILE A 34 0.60 18.50 -6.88
N ARG A 35 1.26 19.64 -7.00
CA ARG A 35 1.04 20.87 -6.21
C ARG A 35 -0.42 21.00 -5.70
N GLU A 36 -0.59 21.12 -4.38
CA GLU A 36 -1.86 21.34 -3.67
C GLU A 36 -2.54 22.63 -4.14
N GLU A 37 -3.17 22.62 -5.31
CA GLU A 37 -4.22 23.58 -5.61
C GLU A 37 -5.50 23.03 -4.99
N HIS A 38 -6.04 23.73 -3.98
CA HIS A 38 -7.36 23.52 -3.40
C HIS A 38 -8.44 23.76 -4.47
N ARG A 39 -8.53 22.88 -5.46
CA ARG A 39 -9.54 22.88 -6.50
C ARG A 39 -10.61 21.84 -6.17
N PRO A 40 -11.88 22.10 -6.54
CA PRO A 40 -12.91 21.06 -6.54
C PRO A 40 -12.42 19.89 -7.40
N GLY A 41 -12.39 18.67 -6.84
CA GLY A 41 -11.85 17.46 -7.47
C GLY A 41 -10.56 16.89 -6.87
N SER A 42 -9.98 17.52 -5.84
CA SER A 42 -8.80 16.97 -5.13
C SER A 42 -9.02 15.54 -4.62
N ASP A 43 -10.17 15.25 -4.02
CA ASP A 43 -10.42 13.94 -3.40
C ASP A 43 -10.56 12.83 -4.45
N GLU A 44 -11.20 13.14 -5.58
CA GLU A 44 -11.24 12.25 -6.75
C GLU A 44 -9.84 12.00 -7.31
N GLU A 45 -9.01 13.06 -7.38
CA GLU A 45 -7.63 12.93 -7.84
C GLU A 45 -6.75 12.16 -6.84
N PHE A 46 -7.05 12.20 -5.53
CA PHE A 46 -6.43 11.32 -4.53
C PHE A 46 -6.78 9.86 -4.79
N ILE A 47 -8.08 9.57 -4.94
CA ILE A 47 -8.59 8.22 -5.14
C ILE A 47 -8.03 7.64 -6.46
N LEU A 48 -7.96 8.45 -7.51
CA LEU A 48 -7.33 8.07 -8.77
C LEU A 48 -5.82 7.81 -8.61
N SER A 49 -5.11 8.69 -7.91
CA SER A 49 -3.67 8.55 -7.70
C SER A 49 -3.32 7.32 -6.87
N ILE A 50 -4.01 7.08 -5.73
CA ILE A 50 -3.76 5.91 -4.88
C ILE A 50 -4.08 4.60 -5.60
N SER A 51 -5.14 4.59 -6.42
CA SER A 51 -5.50 3.43 -7.24
C SER A 51 -4.43 3.16 -8.31
N GLY A 52 -3.96 4.20 -9.01
CA GLY A 52 -2.89 4.10 -9.99
C GLY A 52 -1.58 3.60 -9.37
N VAL A 53 -1.22 4.13 -8.20
CA VAL A 53 -0.05 3.68 -7.43
C VAL A 53 -0.18 2.21 -7.05
N ASN A 54 -1.33 1.76 -6.55
CA ASN A 54 -1.50 0.39 -6.11
C ASN A 54 -1.42 -0.61 -7.28
N THR A 55 -2.03 -0.27 -8.41
CA THR A 55 -1.95 -1.07 -9.65
C THR A 55 -0.52 -1.11 -10.19
N ALA A 56 0.16 0.05 -10.25
CA ALA A 56 1.56 0.12 -10.65
C ALA A 56 2.43 -0.74 -9.72
N ASN A 57 2.24 -0.63 -8.41
CA ASN A 57 2.98 -1.40 -7.42
C ASN A 57 2.79 -2.91 -7.60
N ALA A 58 1.58 -3.39 -7.89
CA ALA A 58 1.36 -4.82 -8.16
C ALA A 58 2.16 -5.31 -9.40
N LEU A 59 2.17 -4.51 -10.46
CA LEU A 59 2.84 -4.83 -11.72
C LEU A 59 4.38 -4.78 -11.57
N PHE A 60 4.90 -3.73 -10.94
CA PHE A 60 6.32 -3.59 -10.68
C PHE A 60 6.83 -4.55 -9.60
N ALA A 61 6.03 -4.89 -8.58
CA ALA A 61 6.41 -5.90 -7.60
C ALA A 61 6.53 -7.29 -8.25
N LEU A 62 5.69 -7.61 -9.25
CA LEU A 62 5.84 -8.83 -10.05
C LEU A 62 7.12 -8.81 -10.88
N ILE A 63 7.39 -7.71 -11.59
CA ILE A 63 8.62 -7.55 -12.38
C ILE A 63 9.86 -7.63 -11.48
N ALA A 64 9.81 -7.02 -10.29
CA ALA A 64 10.86 -7.07 -9.29
C ALA A 64 11.07 -8.50 -8.75
N LEU A 65 9.98 -9.25 -8.52
CA LEU A 65 10.09 -10.66 -8.13
C LEU A 65 10.76 -11.49 -9.24
N TYR A 66 10.42 -11.25 -10.51
CA TYR A 66 11.03 -11.95 -11.65
C TYR A 66 12.51 -11.59 -11.88
N THR A 67 12.89 -10.32 -11.71
CA THR A 67 14.24 -9.83 -12.05
C THR A 67 15.22 -9.85 -10.87
N ILE A 68 14.74 -9.54 -9.67
CA ILE A 68 15.55 -9.39 -8.45
C ILE A 68 15.40 -10.62 -7.54
N HIS A 69 14.45 -11.53 -7.81
CA HIS A 69 14.15 -12.71 -6.99
C HIS A 69 13.92 -12.36 -5.51
N ARG A 70 13.29 -11.21 -5.26
CA ARG A 70 12.96 -10.75 -3.90
C ARG A 70 11.52 -10.24 -3.88
N PRO A 71 10.64 -10.81 -3.04
CA PRO A 71 9.26 -10.35 -2.95
C PRO A 71 9.21 -8.95 -2.33
N ARG A 72 8.42 -8.06 -2.94
CA ARG A 72 8.24 -6.67 -2.48
C ARG A 72 6.86 -6.39 -1.88
N SER A 73 5.96 -7.37 -1.89
CA SER A 73 4.63 -7.28 -1.26
C SER A 73 4.22 -8.63 -0.67
N GLY A 74 3.30 -8.63 0.29
CA GLY A 74 2.80 -9.88 0.88
C GLY A 74 2.17 -10.84 -0.14
N ALA A 75 1.53 -10.29 -1.18
CA ALA A 75 1.01 -11.09 -2.28
C ALA A 75 2.14 -11.77 -3.08
N MET A 76 3.27 -11.09 -3.30
CA MET A 76 4.44 -11.66 -3.97
C MET A 76 5.14 -12.71 -3.11
N VAL A 77 5.17 -12.54 -1.78
CA VAL A 77 5.66 -13.59 -0.85
C VAL A 77 4.80 -14.86 -0.98
N ALA A 78 3.48 -14.71 -1.05
CA ALA A 78 2.59 -15.86 -1.24
C ALA A 78 2.82 -16.54 -2.60
N ILE A 79 3.01 -15.78 -3.68
CA ILE A 79 3.31 -16.33 -5.01
C ILE A 79 4.65 -17.07 -5.01
N GLU A 80 5.70 -16.48 -4.41
CA GLU A 80 7.00 -17.12 -4.26
C GLU A 80 6.92 -18.44 -3.48
N GLY A 81 6.05 -18.52 -2.46
CA GLY A 81 5.81 -19.74 -1.71
C GLY A 81 5.02 -20.83 -2.46
N ILE A 82 4.33 -20.49 -3.55
CA ILE A 82 3.54 -21.43 -4.37
C ILE A 82 4.31 -21.87 -5.62
N ILE A 83 5.08 -20.94 -6.22
CA ILE A 83 5.79 -21.16 -7.48
C ILE A 83 7.26 -20.80 -7.26
N ASP A 84 8.14 -21.82 -7.34
CA ASP A 84 9.57 -21.61 -7.28
C ASP A 84 10.02 -20.63 -8.38
N THR A 85 10.63 -19.51 -7.96
CA THR A 85 11.05 -18.45 -8.89
C THR A 85 12.11 -18.91 -9.90
N SER A 86 12.82 -20.00 -9.61
CA SER A 86 13.82 -20.61 -10.49
C SER A 86 13.24 -21.36 -11.69
N SER A 87 11.95 -21.73 -11.67
CA SER A 87 11.29 -22.42 -12.80
C SER A 87 10.47 -21.47 -13.68
N TRP A 88 10.58 -20.16 -13.47
CA TRP A 88 9.77 -19.19 -14.20
C TRP A 88 10.23 -19.12 -15.67
N THR A 89 9.32 -19.50 -16.55
CA THR A 89 9.48 -19.34 -18.00
C THR A 89 8.79 -18.05 -18.45
N ARG A 90 9.12 -17.53 -19.64
CA ARG A 90 8.44 -16.36 -20.22
C ARG A 90 6.91 -16.52 -20.25
N ASP A 91 6.43 -17.74 -20.46
CA ASP A 91 5.01 -18.06 -20.48
C ASP A 91 4.34 -17.84 -19.11
N THR A 92 5.02 -18.18 -18.01
CA THR A 92 4.52 -17.97 -16.64
C THR A 92 4.30 -16.49 -16.35
N ILE A 93 5.23 -15.64 -16.78
CA ILE A 93 5.17 -14.18 -16.59
C ILE A 93 4.04 -13.58 -17.43
N ASN A 94 3.93 -14.00 -18.70
CA ASN A 94 2.85 -13.55 -19.59
C ASN A 94 1.48 -13.92 -19.00
N LEU A 95 1.37 -15.12 -18.43
CA LEU A 95 0.15 -15.59 -17.75
C LEU A 95 -0.14 -14.75 -16.50
N LEU A 96 0.85 -14.49 -15.65
CA LEU A 96 0.66 -13.65 -14.46
C LEU A 96 0.29 -12.20 -14.82
N LEU A 97 0.87 -11.66 -15.90
CA LEU A 97 0.54 -10.32 -16.39
C LEU A 97 -0.90 -10.28 -16.92
N LEU A 98 -1.34 -11.31 -17.65
CA LEU A 98 -2.73 -11.47 -18.06
C LEU A 98 -3.67 -11.55 -16.85
N ILE A 99 -3.30 -12.30 -15.81
CA ILE A 99 -4.06 -12.38 -14.55
C ILE A 99 -4.15 -11.00 -13.91
N ILE A 100 -3.06 -10.24 -13.82
CA ILE A 100 -3.09 -8.88 -13.25
C ILE A 100 -4.07 -8.00 -14.02
N VAL A 101 -4.09 -8.06 -15.35
CA VAL A 101 -5.02 -7.27 -16.17
C VAL A 101 -6.47 -7.70 -15.92
N LEU A 102 -6.76 -9.00 -15.93
CA LEU A 102 -8.10 -9.53 -15.68
C LEU A 102 -8.60 -9.22 -14.27
N VAL A 103 -7.76 -9.41 -13.26
CA VAL A 103 -8.07 -9.10 -11.85
C VAL A 103 -8.26 -7.60 -11.68
N SER A 104 -7.46 -6.76 -12.33
CA SER A 104 -7.64 -5.29 -12.28
C SER A 104 -8.98 -4.87 -12.88
N PHE A 105 -9.42 -5.52 -13.96
CA PHE A 105 -10.72 -5.26 -14.57
C PHE A 105 -11.89 -5.70 -13.65
N LEU A 106 -11.81 -6.90 -13.06
CA LEU A 106 -12.80 -7.35 -12.07
C LEU A 106 -12.79 -6.48 -10.81
N ALA A 107 -11.62 -6.08 -10.33
CA ALA A 107 -11.45 -5.19 -9.18
C ALA A 107 -12.10 -3.83 -9.44
N TYR A 108 -11.97 -3.29 -10.66
CA TYR A 108 -12.64 -2.05 -11.03
C TYR A 108 -14.17 -2.17 -10.94
N LEU A 109 -14.75 -3.24 -11.50
CA LEU A 109 -16.19 -3.47 -11.48
C LEU A 109 -16.72 -3.65 -10.04
N THR A 110 -16.02 -4.45 -9.24
CA THR A 110 -16.37 -4.66 -7.83
C THR A 110 -16.20 -3.39 -7.00
N THR A 111 -15.18 -2.58 -7.25
CA THR A 111 -14.97 -1.28 -6.58
C THR A 111 -16.14 -0.33 -6.81
N ILE A 112 -16.70 -0.28 -8.03
CA ILE A 112 -17.88 0.55 -8.32
C ILE A 112 -19.10 0.07 -7.53
N GLN A 113 -19.32 -1.24 -7.46
CA GLN A 113 -20.45 -1.82 -6.71
C GLN A 113 -20.31 -1.57 -5.20
N LEU A 114 -19.13 -1.84 -4.65
CA LEU A 114 -18.79 -1.59 -3.25
C LEU A 114 -18.89 -0.10 -2.91
N GLY A 115 -18.44 0.79 -3.80
CA GLY A 115 -18.51 2.23 -3.61
C GLY A 115 -19.93 2.77 -3.43
N ARG A 116 -20.96 2.05 -3.91
CA ARG A 116 -22.38 2.42 -3.70
C ARG A 116 -22.95 1.87 -2.40
N VAL A 117 -22.54 0.66 -2.01
CA VAL A 117 -23.12 -0.08 -0.87
C VAL A 117 -22.43 0.30 0.45
N VAL A 118 -21.10 0.39 0.43
CA VAL A 118 -20.27 0.55 1.63
C VAL A 118 -20.52 1.87 2.37
N PRO A 119 -20.67 3.04 1.72
CA PRO A 119 -20.94 4.28 2.44
C PRO A 119 -22.24 4.23 3.26
N GLY A 120 -23.31 3.64 2.71
CA GLY A 120 -24.59 3.49 3.40
C GLY A 120 -24.54 2.49 4.57
N LEU A 121 -23.69 1.46 4.47
CA LEU A 121 -23.47 0.50 5.54
C LEU A 121 -22.62 1.10 6.67
N ILE A 122 -21.52 1.78 6.33
CA ILE A 122 -20.61 2.41 7.31
C ILE A 122 -21.33 3.50 8.11
N GLN A 123 -22.21 4.28 7.49
CA GLN A 123 -22.97 5.32 8.19
C GLN A 123 -23.89 4.78 9.30
N ARG A 124 -24.29 3.50 9.24
CA ARG A 124 -25.14 2.86 10.26
C ARG A 124 -24.36 2.24 11.42
N ILE A 125 -23.04 2.10 11.27
CA ILE A 125 -22.19 1.45 12.27
C ILE A 125 -21.56 2.55 13.13
N ASN A 126 -21.61 2.38 14.45
CA ASN A 126 -20.90 3.29 15.35
C ASN A 126 -19.39 3.14 15.15
N TYR A 127 -18.74 4.24 14.78
CA TYR A 127 -17.30 4.32 14.49
C TYR A 127 -16.43 3.76 15.62
N THR A 128 -16.88 3.90 16.88
CA THR A 128 -16.16 3.41 18.06
C THR A 128 -16.12 1.89 18.09
N HIS A 129 -17.26 1.23 17.85
CA HIS A 129 -17.33 -0.23 17.82
C HIS A 129 -16.54 -0.80 16.65
N LEU A 130 -16.59 -0.14 15.49
CA LEU A 130 -15.81 -0.57 14.32
C LEU A 130 -14.30 -0.48 14.59
N SER A 131 -13.85 0.64 15.17
CA SER A 131 -12.43 0.84 15.50
C SER A 131 -11.94 -0.15 16.56
N LEU A 132 -12.75 -0.41 17.58
CA LEU A 132 -12.44 -1.38 18.64
C LEU A 132 -12.37 -2.82 18.09
N LEU A 133 -13.28 -3.19 17.19
CA LEU A 133 -13.26 -4.48 16.50
C LEU A 133 -11.95 -4.65 15.70
N ILE A 134 -11.55 -3.64 14.92
CA ILE A 134 -10.31 -3.66 14.15
C ILE A 134 -9.10 -3.78 15.08
N LEU A 135 -9.07 -3.03 16.19
CA LEU A 135 -7.98 -3.09 17.16
C LEU A 135 -7.83 -4.49 17.79
N ILE A 136 -8.95 -5.10 18.19
CA ILE A 136 -8.96 -6.46 18.75
C ILE A 136 -8.47 -7.47 17.71
N MET A 137 -8.97 -7.39 16.48
CA MET A 137 -8.56 -8.27 15.39
C MET A 137 -7.05 -8.17 15.14
N LEU A 138 -6.52 -6.94 15.04
CA LEU A 138 -5.09 -6.72 14.83
C LEU A 138 -4.25 -7.23 16.01
N SER A 139 -4.67 -6.96 17.25
CA SER A 139 -3.97 -7.46 18.44
C SER A 139 -3.93 -8.98 18.48
N LEU A 140 -5.02 -9.65 18.10
CA LEU A 140 -5.09 -11.11 18.05
C LEU A 140 -4.20 -11.67 16.94
N LEU A 141 -4.19 -11.04 15.77
CA LEU A 141 -3.34 -11.44 14.65
C LEU A 141 -1.84 -11.29 14.99
N VAL A 142 -1.46 -10.22 15.69
CA VAL A 142 -0.09 -10.02 16.20
C VAL A 142 0.27 -11.08 17.22
N LEU A 143 -0.64 -11.40 18.16
CA LEU A 143 -0.41 -12.45 19.16
C LEU A 143 -0.19 -13.82 18.52
N LEU A 144 -0.99 -14.18 17.52
CA LEU A 144 -0.86 -15.45 16.80
C LEU A 144 0.42 -15.51 15.95
N SER A 145 0.82 -14.39 15.34
CA SER A 145 1.95 -14.36 14.40
C SER A 145 3.31 -14.22 15.09
N SER A 146 3.38 -13.45 16.17
CA SER A 146 4.64 -13.04 16.82
C SER A 146 4.69 -13.32 18.33
N GLY A 147 3.62 -13.89 18.89
CA GLY A 147 3.53 -14.19 20.31
C GLY A 147 3.43 -12.95 21.21
N ILE A 148 3.74 -13.13 22.50
CA ILE A 148 3.64 -12.07 23.53
C ILE A 148 4.55 -10.87 23.23
N PHE A 149 5.73 -11.12 22.63
CA PHE A 149 6.69 -10.08 22.30
C PHE A 149 6.13 -9.13 21.22
N GLY A 150 5.35 -9.67 20.28
CA GLY A 150 4.64 -8.88 19.27
C GLY A 150 3.68 -7.86 19.87
N ILE A 151 2.98 -8.20 20.97
CA ILE A 151 2.06 -7.27 21.65
C ILE A 151 2.81 -6.09 22.25
N ILE A 152 3.98 -6.33 22.86
CA ILE A 152 4.81 -5.24 23.43
C ILE A 152 5.23 -4.28 22.32
N LEU A 153 5.70 -4.81 21.19
CA LEU A 153 6.03 -4.00 20.02
C LEU A 153 4.81 -3.25 19.46
N PHE A 154 3.66 -3.91 19.36
CA PHE A 154 2.42 -3.30 18.90
C PHE A 154 1.99 -2.12 19.77
N LEU A 155 2.09 -2.25 21.10
CA LEU A 155 1.81 -1.16 22.04
C LEU A 155 2.78 0.01 21.84
N THR A 156 4.09 -0.25 21.77
CA THR A 156 5.08 0.81 21.53
C THR A 156 4.87 1.53 20.19
N ALA A 157 4.60 0.77 19.13
CA ALA A 157 4.30 1.31 17.80
C ALA A 157 3.01 2.15 17.80
N THR A 158 2.00 1.76 18.58
CA THR A 158 0.76 2.54 18.74
C THR A 158 1.03 3.89 19.37
N VAL A 159 1.83 3.93 20.45
CA VAL A 159 2.23 5.19 21.10
C VAL A 159 2.98 6.09 20.12
N ILE A 160 3.96 5.54 19.39
CA ILE A 160 4.71 6.28 18.36
C ILE A 160 3.78 6.81 17.26
N GLY A 161 2.84 5.98 16.80
CA GLY A 161 1.87 6.33 15.77
C GLY A 161 0.85 7.40 16.19
N MET A 162 0.65 7.60 17.50
CA MET A 162 -0.20 8.66 18.04
C MET A 162 0.51 10.02 18.15
N ILE A 163 1.85 10.06 18.12
CA ILE A 163 2.64 11.31 18.24
C ILE A 163 2.20 12.38 17.22
N PRO A 164 2.00 12.08 15.92
CA PRO A 164 1.53 13.09 14.96
C PRO A 164 0.18 13.69 15.32
N SER A 165 -0.71 12.87 15.90
CA SER A 165 -2.04 13.30 16.30
C SER A 165 -2.00 14.29 17.45
N PHE A 166 -1.09 14.10 18.42
CA PHE A 166 -0.92 15.03 19.54
C PHE A 166 -0.10 16.27 19.17
N ALA A 167 0.84 16.14 18.25
CA ALA A 167 1.69 17.25 17.79
C ALA A 167 1.06 18.10 16.68
N HIS A 168 -0.19 17.82 16.27
CA HIS A 168 -0.89 18.51 15.18
C HIS A 168 -0.12 18.56 13.85
N ILE A 169 0.74 17.56 13.60
CA ILE A 169 1.50 17.42 12.35
C ILE A 169 0.86 16.37 11.44
N ARG A 170 1.13 16.43 10.13
CA ARG A 170 0.62 15.44 9.17
C ARG A 170 1.16 14.04 9.54
N ARG A 171 0.30 13.02 9.58
CA ARG A 171 0.69 11.60 9.82
C ARG A 171 1.75 11.08 8.84
N SER A 172 1.93 11.76 7.72
CA SER A 172 3.01 11.52 6.76
C SER A 172 4.40 11.55 7.37
N HIS A 173 4.63 12.39 8.40
CA HIS A 173 5.96 12.56 9.01
C HIS A 173 6.44 11.30 9.73
N THR A 174 5.54 10.53 10.37
CA THR A 174 5.90 9.24 10.99
C THR A 174 6.35 8.18 9.99
N MET A 175 5.92 8.26 8.72
CA MET A 175 6.43 7.37 7.68
C MET A 175 7.84 7.73 7.19
N GLY A 176 8.30 8.98 7.43
CA GLY A 176 9.63 9.44 7.05
C GLY A 176 10.77 8.75 7.79
N VAL A 177 10.52 8.26 9.01
CA VAL A 177 11.50 7.52 9.83
C VAL A 177 12.01 6.26 9.14
N LEU A 178 11.23 5.62 8.27
CA LEU A 178 11.68 4.45 7.51
C LEU A 178 12.42 4.87 6.23
N LEU A 179 11.97 5.93 5.58
CA LEU A 179 12.48 6.42 4.30
C LEU A 179 13.96 6.82 4.39
N LEU A 180 14.35 7.48 5.49
CA LEU A 180 15.72 7.97 5.68
C LEU A 180 16.76 6.83 5.87
N PRO A 181 16.55 5.83 6.75
CA PRO A 181 17.40 4.65 6.83
C PRO A 181 17.50 3.87 5.52
N LEU A 182 16.39 3.73 4.78
CA LEU A 182 16.36 2.98 3.52
C LEU A 182 17.20 3.64 2.43
N ILE A 183 17.18 4.98 2.36
CA ILE A 183 18.04 5.74 1.44
C ILE A 183 19.51 5.59 1.85
N CYS A 184 19.84 5.69 3.14
CA CYS A 184 21.21 5.51 3.63
C CYS A 184 21.75 4.10 3.34
N TYR A 185 20.99 3.06 3.68
CA TYR A 185 21.38 1.67 3.47
C TYR A 185 21.65 1.35 1.99
N PHE A 186 20.84 1.89 1.06
CA PHE A 186 21.05 1.68 -0.38
C PHE A 186 22.15 2.55 -0.98
N ASN A 187 22.46 3.70 -0.37
CA ASN A 187 23.62 4.52 -0.76
C ASN A 187 24.93 4.04 -0.14
N GLY A 188 24.94 2.91 0.59
CA GLY A 188 26.14 2.30 1.14
C GLY A 188 26.67 2.96 2.42
N PHE A 189 25.81 3.65 3.18
CA PHE A 189 26.09 4.13 4.53
C PHE A 189 25.44 3.25 5.59
#